data_AF-A0A2V6HEW7-F1
#
_entry.id   AF-A0A2V6HEW7-F1
#
_cell.length_a   1.000
_cell.length_b   1.000
_cell.length_c   1.000
_cell.angle_alpha   90.00
_cell.angle_beta   90.00
_cell.angle_gamma   90.00
#
_symmetry.space_group_name_H-M   'P 1'
#
loop_
_entity.id
_entity.type
_entity.pdbx_description
1 polymer ?
#
loop_
_entity_poly.entity_id
_entity_poly.type
_entity_poly.pdbx_seq_one_letter_code
_entity_poly.pdbx_strand_id
1 'polypeptide(L)' 'MHPHDKLFIPGPVEVSEKTWAAFSGPLIGHRSEDFKNLYREIHPKLQTLFGTKQPVFLSTSSAWGVMEASIRNLV' A
#
# COMPACT_ATOMS: atom_id res chain seq x y z
N MET A 1 -15.87 24.93 0.08
CA MET A 1 -14.72 24.00 0.14
C MET A 1 -13.56 24.80 0.69
N HIS A 2 -12.94 24.37 1.78
CA HIS A 2 -11.76 25.07 2.32
C HIS A 2 -10.59 24.93 1.33
N PRO A 3 -9.67 25.91 1.27
CA PRO A 3 -8.44 25.76 0.48
C PRO A 3 -7.68 24.50 0.91
N HIS A 4 -7.03 23.83 -0.04
CA HIS A 4 -6.16 22.69 0.26
C HIS A 4 -4.84 23.18 0.87
N ASP A 5 -4.55 22.74 2.09
CA ASP A 5 -3.31 23.09 2.77
C ASP A 5 -2.18 22.16 2.33
N LYS A 6 -1.08 22.74 1.87
CA LYS A 6 0.13 21.97 1.55
C LYS A 6 0.78 21.46 2.83
N LEU A 7 0.86 20.15 2.96
CA LEU A 7 1.39 19.49 4.16
C LEU A 7 2.93 19.44 4.16
N PHE A 8 3.56 19.99 5.20
CA PHE A 8 5.01 19.89 5.48
C PHE A 8 5.31 19.09 6.75
N ILE A 9 4.45 18.13 7.07
CA ILE A 9 4.57 17.21 8.23
C ILE A 9 5.13 15.85 7.76
N PRO A 10 5.67 15.00 8.66
CA PRO A 10 6.22 13.70 8.27
C PRO A 10 5.18 12.70 7.75
N GLY A 11 3.89 12.93 8.01
CA GLY A 11 2.79 12.09 7.54
C GLY A 11 1.44 12.53 8.12
N PRO A 12 0.34 12.52 7.35
CA PRO A 12 0.29 12.23 5.90
C PRO A 12 0.98 13.33 5.06
N VAL A 13 1.33 12.99 3.82
CA VAL A 13 1.92 13.91 2.84
C VAL A 13 1.16 13.82 1.53
N GLU A 14 1.37 14.79 0.63
CA GLU A 14 0.80 14.79 -0.70
C GLU A 14 1.19 13.54 -1.51
N VAL A 15 0.23 12.96 -2.21
CA VAL A 15 0.48 11.90 -3.19
C VAL A 15 0.70 12.48 -4.57
N SER A 16 1.47 11.79 -5.42
CA SER A 16 1.63 12.22 -6.82
C SER A 16 0.29 12.22 -7.56
N GLU A 17 0.14 13.10 -8.56
CA GLU A 17 -1.07 13.15 -9.42
C GLU A 17 -1.40 11.80 -10.04
N LYS A 18 -0.38 11.04 -10.44
CA LYS A 18 -0.54 9.68 -11.00
C LYS A 18 -1.18 8.72 -9.99
N THR A 19 -0.73 8.77 -8.73
CA THR A 19 -1.30 7.94 -7.65
C THR A 19 -2.73 8.37 -7.32
N TRP A 20 -2.98 9.67 -7.26
CA TRP A 20 -4.31 10.23 -7.03
C TRP A 20 -5.31 9.79 -8.10
N ALA A 21 -4.93 9.87 -9.37
CA ALA A 21 -5.75 9.41 -10.49
C ALA A 21 -6.06 7.92 -10.40
N ALA A 22 -5.08 7.08 -10.01
CA ALA A 22 -5.30 5.65 -9.81
C ALA A 22 -6.29 5.34 -8.68
N PHE A 23 -6.26 6.10 -7.58
CA PHE A 23 -7.20 5.95 -6.46
C PHE A 23 -8.60 6.48 -6.77
N SER A 24 -8.74 7.38 -7.73
CA SER A 24 -10.02 7.96 -8.14
C SER A 24 -10.82 7.06 -9.11
N GLY A 25 -10.26 5.92 -9.50
CA GLY A 25 -10.92 4.95 -10.38
C GLY A 25 -11.94 4.06 -9.67
N PRO A 26 -12.75 3.29 -10.43
CA PRO A 26 -13.64 2.29 -9.86
C PRO A 26 -12.88 1.18 -9.11
N LEU A 27 -13.52 0.65 -8.06
CA LEU A 27 -12.94 -0.45 -7.27
C LEU A 27 -12.84 -1.74 -8.11
N ILE A 28 -11.73 -2.46 -7.94
CA ILE A 28 -11.54 -3.80 -8.50
C ILE A 28 -12.15 -4.82 -7.52
N GLY A 29 -12.90 -5.80 -8.05
CA GLY A 29 -13.43 -6.89 -7.24
C GLY A 29 -12.33 -7.73 -6.58
N HIS A 30 -12.36 -7.89 -5.25
CA HIS A 30 -11.31 -8.55 -4.48
C HIS A 30 -11.00 -10.03 -4.83
N ARG A 31 -11.89 -10.70 -5.58
CA ARG A 31 -11.68 -12.07 -6.10
C ARG A 31 -11.51 -12.13 -7.62
N SER A 32 -11.52 -10.99 -8.30
CA SER A 32 -11.41 -10.93 -9.76
C SER A 32 -10.01 -11.31 -10.23
N GLU A 33 -9.89 -11.70 -11.50
CA GLU A 33 -8.58 -11.97 -12.09
C GLU A 33 -7.73 -10.69 -12.19
N ASP A 34 -8.36 -9.53 -12.39
CA ASP A 34 -7.68 -8.23 -12.39
C ASP A 34 -6.99 -7.94 -11.05
N PHE A 35 -7.64 -8.22 -9.93
CA PHE A 35 -7.01 -8.07 -8.61
C PHE A 35 -5.83 -9.03 -8.44
N LYS A 36 -5.99 -10.29 -8.86
CA LYS A 36 -4.89 -11.27 -8.79
C LYS A 36 -3.71 -10.86 -9.67
N ASN A 37 -3.97 -10.33 -10.87
CA ASN A 37 -2.95 -9.79 -11.77
C ASN A 37 -2.19 -8.63 -11.11
N LEU A 38 -2.92 -7.65 -10.56
CA LEU A 38 -2.34 -6.52 -9.84
C LEU A 38 -1.48 -6.99 -8.66
N TYR A 39 -2.01 -7.88 -7.82
CA TYR A 39 -1.32 -8.39 -6.65
C TYR A 39 -0.04 -9.18 -6.99
N ARG A 40 -0.07 -9.93 -8.11
CA ARG A 40 1.12 -10.62 -8.65
C ARG A 40 2.16 -9.64 -9.17
N GLU A 41 1.76 -8.58 -9.86
CA GLU A 41 2.68 -7.61 -10.46
C GLU A 41 3.43 -6.78 -9.39
N ILE A 42 2.78 -6.47 -8.26
CA ILE A 42 3.41 -5.68 -7.19
C ILE A 42 4.45 -6.47 -6.40
N HIS A 43 4.32 -7.80 -6.29
CA HIS A 43 5.20 -8.62 -5.45
C HIS A 43 6.70 -8.52 -5.81
N PRO A 44 7.12 -8.68 -7.08
CA PRO A 44 8.52 -8.51 -7.46
C PRO A 44 9.06 -7.09 -7.19
N LYS A 45 8.20 -6.08 -7.33
CA LYS A 45 8.56 -4.67 -7.05
C LYS A 45 8.79 -4.46 -5.56
N LEU A 46 7.94 -5.04 -4.71
CA LEU A 46 8.11 -5.02 -3.25
C LEU A 46 9.37 -5.77 -2.80
N GLN A 47 9.64 -6.94 -3.38
CA GLN A 47 10.87 -7.71 -3.11
C GLN A 47 12.13 -6.92 -3.47
N THR A 48 12.10 -6.22 -4.62
CA THR A 48 13.19 -5.32 -5.04
C THR A 48 13.34 -4.15 -4.07
N LEU A 49 12.22 -3.52 -3.66
CA LEU A 49 12.22 -2.40 -2.72
C LEU A 49 12.82 -2.78 -1.35
N PHE A 50 12.47 -3.96 -0.83
CA PHE A 50 12.94 -4.44 0.48
C PHE A 50 14.25 -5.23 0.41
N GLY A 51 14.80 -5.48 -0.79
CA GLY A 51 16.04 -6.24 -0.96
C GLY A 51 15.94 -7.70 -0.51
N THR A 52 14.79 -8.35 -0.69
CA THR A 52 14.54 -9.73 -0.23
C THR A 52 14.04 -10.65 -1.33
N LYS A 53 14.30 -11.95 -1.18
CA LYS A 53 13.70 -13.02 -2.00
C LYS A 53 12.48 -13.67 -1.33
N GLN A 54 12.21 -13.34 -0.06
CA GLN A 54 11.08 -13.89 0.70
C GLN A 54 9.76 -13.22 0.28
N PRO A 55 8.61 -13.84 0.56
CA PRO A 55 7.31 -13.19 0.38
C PRO A 55 7.22 -11.89 1.18
N VAL A 56 6.59 -10.86 0.60
CA VAL A 56 6.29 -9.59 1.28
C VAL A 56 4.80 -9.55 1.55
N PHE A 57 4.41 -9.49 2.83
CA PHE A 57 3.01 -9.47 3.23
C PHE A 57 2.48 -8.04 3.28
N LEU A 58 1.28 -7.84 2.71
CA LEU A 58 0.56 -6.57 2.74
C LEU A 58 -0.55 -6.63 3.80
N SER A 59 -0.64 -5.59 4.61
CA SER A 59 -1.74 -5.42 5.57
C SER A 59 -2.58 -4.21 5.19
N THR A 60 -3.90 -4.36 5.20
CA THR A 60 -4.86 -3.25 5.02
C THR A 60 -5.05 -2.49 6.33
N SER A 61 -3.94 -2.04 6.91
CA SER A 61 -3.85 -1.28 8.16
C SER A 61 -2.77 -0.20 8.04
N SER A 62 -2.64 0.67 9.04
CA SER A 62 -1.43 1.47 9.17
C SER A 62 -0.22 0.58 9.51
N ALA A 63 0.98 1.17 9.48
CA ALA A 63 2.23 0.49 9.86
C ALA A 63 2.15 -0.15 11.27
N TRP A 64 1.34 0.42 12.17
CA TRP A 64 1.15 -0.10 13.52
C TRP A 64 0.51 -1.49 13.54
N GLY A 65 -0.46 -1.75 12.66
CA GLY A 65 -1.10 -3.06 12.58
C GLY A 65 -0.13 -4.17 12.15
N VAL A 66 0.81 -3.86 11.25
CA VAL A 66 1.86 -4.80 10.84
C VAL A 66 2.84 -5.05 11.99
N MET A 67 3.22 -4.00 12.73
CA MET A 67 4.10 -4.11 13.90
C MET A 67 3.46 -4.95 15.01
N GLU A 68 2.17 -4.75 15.30
CA GLU A 68 1.45 -5.56 16.27
C GLU A 68 1.37 -7.03 15.82
N ALA A 69 1.02 -7.27 14.54
CA ALA A 69 0.92 -8.62 14.01
C ALA A 69 2.25 -9.39 14.07
N SER A 70 3.39 -8.74 13.78
CA SER A 70 4.69 -9.40 13.86
C SER A 70 5.04 -9.79 15.30
N ILE A 71 4.80 -8.92 16.27
CA ILE A 71 5.04 -9.20 17.69
C ILE A 71 4.15 -10.34 18.19
N ARG A 72 2.88 -10.39 17.76
CA ARG A 72 1.92 -11.41 18.24
C ARG A 72 2.11 -12.80 17.64
N ASN A 73 2.71 -12.92 16.44
CA ASN A 73 2.72 -14.17 15.68
C ASN A 73 4.11 -14.79 15.48
N LEU A 74 5.19 -14.08 15.81
CA LEU A 74 6.57 -14.54 15.57
C LEU A 74 7.38 -14.74 16.87
N VAL A 75 6.72 -14.72 18.03
CA VAL A 75 7.29 -15.04 19.35
C VAL A 75 6.78 -16.39 19.86
#